data_AF-A3WZN1-F1
#
_entry.id   AF-A3WZN1-F1
#
_cell.length_a   1.000
_cell.length_b   1.000
_cell.length_c   1.000
_cell.angle_alpha   90.00
_cell.angle_beta   90.00
_cell.angle_gamma   90.00
#
_symmetry.space_group_name_H-M   'P 1'
#
loop_
_entity.id
_entity.type
_entity.pdbx_description
1 polymer ?
#
loop_
_entity_poly.entity_id
_entity_poly.type
_entity_poly.pdbx_seq_one_letter_code
_entity_poly.pdbx_strand_id
1 'polypeptide(L)'
;MGKRGTRCTVCDHDHRHQIEIGLTHGVAARVLGERFGLSKDAILRHARNHLTPAQRAAILSAQKPAAIDLDALRTAESEGLIASLVAQRARLLVKADFAAEHGDIKGSVAAENAITANLTLVAKLLGQLVQVHDVRHTNLLVSPDYLKLRSTLIAALKPFPEAARAVGAALHRLESDAATDITAAAGKGRARAEPVLIDHQSAAPVTVLPPPPC
;
A
#
# COMPACT_ATOMS: atom_id res chain seq x y z
N MET A 1 -14.43 -64.63 6.01
CA MET A 1 -14.16 -63.77 7.19
C MET A 1 -13.44 -62.50 6.72
N GLY A 2 -14.16 -61.40 6.47
CA GLY A 2 -13.53 -60.15 6.01
C GLY A 2 -12.75 -59.49 7.15
N LYS A 3 -11.44 -59.32 7.00
CA LYS A 3 -10.62 -58.61 7.99
C LYS A 3 -11.17 -57.18 8.11
N ARG A 4 -11.63 -56.80 9.31
CA ARG A 4 -12.00 -55.42 9.63
C ARG A 4 -10.76 -54.57 9.37
N GLY A 5 -10.83 -53.67 8.39
CA GLY A 5 -9.71 -52.82 8.02
C GLY A 5 -9.17 -52.07 9.23
N THR A 6 -7.86 -51.93 9.32
CA THR A 6 -7.21 -51.06 10.31
C THR A 6 -7.79 -49.65 10.18
N ARG A 7 -8.12 -49.03 11.32
CA ARG A 7 -8.59 -47.64 11.36
C ARG A 7 -7.55 -46.75 10.68
N CYS A 8 -8.01 -45.83 9.83
CA CYS A 8 -7.10 -44.92 9.14
C CYS A 8 -6.38 -44.03 10.17
N THR A 9 -5.04 -44.09 10.16
CA THR A 9 -4.21 -43.31 11.10
C THR A 9 -4.31 -41.81 10.89
N VAL A 10 -4.70 -41.35 9.69
CA VAL A 10 -4.91 -39.93 9.39
C VAL A 10 -6.25 -39.44 9.93
N CYS A 11 -7.27 -40.30 9.95
CA CYS A 11 -8.59 -39.95 10.50
C CYS A 11 -8.56 -39.77 12.02
N ASP A 12 -7.67 -40.48 12.70
CA ASP A 12 -7.49 -40.50 14.16
C ASP A 12 -6.44 -39.47 14.65
N HIS A 13 -5.86 -38.70 13.73
CA HIS A 13 -4.79 -37.76 14.04
C HIS A 13 -5.34 -36.38 14.44
N ASP A 14 -4.80 -35.78 15.49
CA ASP A 14 -5.23 -34.47 16.02
C ASP A 14 -5.21 -33.36 14.95
N HIS A 15 -4.25 -33.42 14.04
CA HIS A 15 -4.09 -32.46 12.93
C HIS A 15 -4.74 -32.89 11.61
N ARG A 16 -5.76 -33.76 11.63
CA ARG A 16 -6.48 -34.23 10.43
C ARG A 16 -6.86 -33.10 9.48
N HIS A 17 -7.49 -32.05 10.01
CA HIS A 17 -7.96 -30.90 9.22
C HIS A 17 -6.82 -30.20 8.47
N GLN A 18 -5.65 -30.05 9.10
CA GLN A 18 -4.48 -29.42 8.47
C GLN A 18 -3.90 -30.30 7.34
N ILE A 19 -3.92 -31.63 7.52
CA ILE A 19 -3.47 -32.59 6.51
C ILE A 19 -4.42 -32.57 5.30
N GLU A 20 -5.72 -32.53 5.53
CA GLU A 20 -6.73 -32.46 4.46
C GLU A 20 -6.68 -31.13 3.70
N ILE A 21 -6.45 -30.01 4.39
CA ILE A 21 -6.17 -28.70 3.76
C ILE A 21 -4.92 -28.79 2.88
N GLY A 22 -3.81 -29.30 3.42
CA GLY A 22 -2.55 -29.43 2.67
C GLY A 22 -2.70 -30.29 1.42
N LEU A 23 -3.42 -31.41 1.51
CA LEU A 23 -3.73 -32.27 0.36
C LEU A 23 -4.60 -31.57 -0.68
N THR A 24 -5.55 -30.76 -0.23
CA THR A 24 -6.48 -30.02 -1.10
C THR A 24 -5.76 -28.92 -1.88
N HIS A 25 -4.76 -28.28 -1.26
CA HIS A 25 -3.90 -27.27 -1.90
C HIS A 25 -2.72 -27.85 -2.70
N GLY A 26 -2.65 -29.17 -2.88
CA GLY A 26 -1.64 -29.82 -3.71
C GLY A 26 -0.26 -29.96 -3.06
N VAL A 27 -0.15 -29.83 -1.73
CA VAL A 27 1.10 -30.11 -1.02
C VAL A 27 1.43 -31.60 -1.16
N ALA A 28 2.68 -31.91 -1.51
CA ALA A 28 3.10 -33.29 -1.71
C ALA A 28 2.94 -34.12 -0.42
N ALA A 29 2.32 -35.30 -0.53
CA ALA A 29 2.07 -36.21 0.59
C ALA A 29 3.35 -36.61 1.37
N ARG A 30 4.53 -36.56 0.72
CA ARG A 30 5.82 -36.76 1.38
C ARG A 30 6.13 -35.66 2.40
N VAL A 31 5.94 -34.40 2.02
CA VAL A 31 6.21 -33.23 2.88
C VAL A 31 5.24 -33.21 4.06
N LEU A 32 3.98 -33.53 3.82
CA LEU A 32 2.99 -33.68 4.89
C LEU A 32 3.34 -34.83 5.84
N GLY A 33 3.86 -35.94 5.29
CA GLY A 33 4.32 -37.07 6.09
C GLY A 33 5.49 -36.72 7.01
N GLU A 34 6.49 -36.01 6.49
CA GLU A 34 7.63 -35.51 7.27
C GLU A 34 7.19 -34.52 8.36
N ARG A 35 6.25 -33.62 8.04
CA ARG A 35 5.77 -32.59 8.97
C ARG A 35 4.93 -33.16 10.13
N PHE A 36 4.12 -34.17 9.85
CA PHE A 36 3.14 -34.72 10.80
C PHE A 36 3.49 -36.14 11.29
N GLY A 37 4.68 -36.66 10.95
CA GLY A 37 5.13 -37.98 11.41
C GLY A 37 4.33 -39.15 10.83
N LEU A 38 3.72 -39.00 9.65
CA LEU A 38 2.86 -40.00 9.02
C LEU A 38 3.52 -40.56 7.75
N SER A 39 3.25 -41.83 7.43
CA SER A 39 3.77 -42.40 6.18
C SER A 39 3.04 -41.82 4.96
N LYS A 40 3.80 -41.56 3.88
CA LYS A 40 3.27 -41.09 2.60
C LYS A 40 2.09 -41.94 2.11
N ASP A 41 2.19 -43.26 2.27
CA ASP A 41 1.17 -44.20 1.82
C ASP A 41 -0.08 -44.20 2.69
N ALA A 42 0.02 -43.86 3.98
CA ALA A 42 -1.15 -43.62 4.82
C ALA A 42 -1.92 -42.39 4.35
N ILE A 43 -1.20 -41.30 4.04
CA ILE A 43 -1.79 -40.05 3.54
C ILE A 43 -2.43 -40.24 2.16
N LEU A 44 -1.78 -40.97 1.25
CA LEU A 44 -2.35 -41.25 -0.07
C LEU A 44 -3.60 -42.15 0.00
N ARG A 45 -3.61 -43.16 0.88
CA ARG A 45 -4.80 -43.99 1.11
C ARG A 45 -5.94 -43.18 1.73
N HIS A 46 -5.63 -42.29 2.66
CA HIS A 46 -6.59 -41.33 3.22
C HIS A 46 -7.21 -40.46 2.13
N ALA A 47 -6.37 -39.85 1.30
CA ALA A 47 -6.80 -38.95 0.24
C ALA A 47 -7.70 -39.61 -0.83
N ARG A 48 -7.54 -40.93 -1.05
CA ARG A 48 -8.36 -41.70 -2.00
C ARG A 48 -9.66 -42.21 -1.40
N ASN A 49 -9.63 -42.66 -0.14
CA ASN A 49 -10.76 -43.38 0.47
C ASN A 49 -11.64 -42.50 1.35
N HIS A 50 -11.10 -41.43 1.93
CA HIS A 50 -11.77 -40.62 2.95
C HIS A 50 -11.92 -39.14 2.58
N LEU A 51 -11.22 -38.68 1.53
CA LEU A 51 -11.31 -37.30 1.05
C LEU A 51 -12.07 -37.23 -0.28
N THR A 52 -13.40 -37.16 -0.19
CA THR A 52 -14.30 -37.09 -1.34
C THR A 52 -14.16 -35.77 -2.10
N PRO A 53 -14.52 -35.72 -3.39
CA PRO A 53 -14.52 -34.47 -4.17
C PRO A 53 -15.36 -33.36 -3.52
N ALA A 54 -16.50 -33.71 -2.90
CA ALA A 54 -17.36 -32.78 -2.17
C ALA A 54 -16.67 -32.19 -0.93
N GLN A 55 -15.93 -33.00 -0.16
CA GLN A 55 -15.16 -32.51 0.98
C GLN A 55 -14.00 -31.62 0.55
N ARG A 56 -13.32 -31.94 -0.56
CA ARG A 56 -12.30 -31.05 -1.14
C ARG A 56 -12.91 -29.71 -1.51
N ALA A 57 -14.02 -29.70 -2.24
CA ALA A 57 -14.72 -28.48 -2.61
C ALA A 57 -15.16 -27.66 -1.39
N ALA A 58 -15.64 -28.33 -0.33
CA ALA A 58 -16.00 -27.68 0.93
C ALA A 58 -14.78 -26.98 1.58
N ILE A 59 -13.63 -27.67 1.65
CA ILE A 59 -12.37 -27.10 2.18
C ILE A 59 -11.91 -25.89 1.33
N LEU A 60 -11.96 -26.00 0.00
CA LEU A 60 -11.66 -24.88 -0.90
C LEU A 60 -12.62 -23.70 -0.72
N SER A 61 -13.91 -23.95 -0.49
CA SER A 61 -14.92 -22.90 -0.29
C SER A 61 -14.84 -22.23 1.08
N ALA A 62 -14.53 -23.00 2.14
CA ALA A 62 -14.36 -22.49 3.50
C ALA A 62 -13.10 -21.62 3.64
N GLN A 63 -12.12 -21.82 2.75
CA GLN A 63 -10.91 -21.01 2.64
C GLN A 63 -10.90 -20.09 1.40
N LYS A 64 -12.04 -19.79 0.78
CA LYS A 64 -12.11 -18.47 0.12
C LYS A 64 -11.93 -17.47 1.26
N PRO A 65 -10.81 -16.73 1.33
CA PRO A 65 -10.72 -15.67 2.32
C PRO A 65 -11.95 -14.81 2.09
N ALA A 66 -12.79 -14.65 3.12
CA ALA A 66 -13.82 -13.62 3.11
C ALA A 66 -13.13 -12.38 2.56
N ALA A 67 -13.68 -11.80 1.49
CA ALA A 67 -13.05 -10.73 0.71
C ALA A 67 -12.29 -9.84 1.68
N ILE A 68 -10.96 -9.93 1.66
CA ILE A 68 -10.12 -9.24 2.65
C ILE A 68 -10.50 -7.78 2.48
N ASP A 69 -11.14 -7.22 3.50
CA ASP A 69 -11.51 -5.83 3.49
C ASP A 69 -10.19 -5.05 3.53
N LEU A 70 -9.78 -4.59 2.35
CA LEU A 70 -8.52 -3.93 2.15
C LEU A 70 -8.45 -2.62 2.94
N ASP A 71 -9.60 -2.00 3.20
CA ASP A 71 -9.68 -0.75 3.95
C ASP A 71 -9.56 -1.02 5.45
N ALA A 72 -10.21 -2.06 5.96
CA ALA A 72 -10.02 -2.50 7.35
C ALA A 72 -8.58 -2.96 7.60
N LEU A 73 -8.01 -3.75 6.68
CA LEU A 73 -6.62 -4.21 6.78
C LEU A 73 -5.63 -3.04 6.69
N ARG A 74 -5.85 -2.09 5.78
CA ARG A 74 -5.03 -0.89 5.67
C ARG A 74 -5.03 -0.08 6.96
N THR A 75 -6.18 0.05 7.62
CA THR A 75 -6.32 0.82 8.86
C THR A 75 -5.56 0.13 10.00
N ALA A 76 -5.77 -1.17 10.18
CA ALA A 76 -5.07 -1.97 11.19
C ALA A 76 -3.55 -2.00 10.98
N GLU A 77 -3.10 -2.16 9.74
CA GLU A 77 -1.67 -2.15 9.40
C GLU A 77 -1.06 -0.76 9.62
N SER A 78 -1.78 0.33 9.30
CA SER A 78 -1.28 1.70 9.50
C SER A 78 -1.02 2.02 10.98
N GLU A 79 -1.88 1.55 11.87
CA GLU A 79 -1.73 1.73 13.32
C GLU A 79 -0.55 0.93 13.89
N GLY A 80 -0.30 -0.27 13.36
CA GLY A 80 0.74 -1.18 13.84
C GLY A 80 2.09 -1.10 13.13
N LEU A 81 2.18 -0.40 11.99
CA LEU A 81 3.34 -0.49 11.09
C LEU A 81 4.66 -0.10 11.77
N ILE A 82 4.67 1.02 12.50
CA ILE A 82 5.88 1.49 13.18
C ILE A 82 6.31 0.49 14.26
N ALA A 83 5.36 -0.03 15.04
CA ALA A 83 5.65 -1.05 16.05
C ALA A 83 6.22 -2.33 15.43
N SER A 84 5.66 -2.76 14.29
CA SER A 84 6.16 -3.91 13.53
C SER A 84 7.58 -3.68 13.00
N LEU A 85 7.88 -2.49 12.47
CA LEU A 85 9.21 -2.13 12.02
C LEU A 85 10.24 -2.10 13.15
N VAL A 86 9.86 -1.59 14.33
CA VAL A 86 10.71 -1.61 15.53
C VAL A 86 10.98 -3.05 15.99
N ALA A 87 9.95 -3.89 16.02
CA ALA A 87 10.10 -5.31 16.38
C ALA A 87 10.97 -6.06 15.35
N GLN A 88 10.84 -5.74 14.07
CA GLN A 88 11.70 -6.30 13.01
C GLN A 88 13.15 -5.89 13.21
N ARG A 89 13.43 -4.61 13.52
CA ARG A 89 14.78 -4.12 13.79
C ARG A 89 15.43 -4.86 14.96
N ALA A 90 14.69 -5.08 16.05
CA ALA A 90 15.20 -5.85 17.19
C ALA A 90 15.61 -7.27 16.79
N ARG A 91 14.79 -7.96 15.96
CA ARG A 91 15.15 -9.29 15.44
C ARG A 91 16.36 -9.28 14.50
N LEU A 92 16.55 -8.19 13.74
CA LEU A 92 17.71 -8.06 12.85
C LEU A 92 19.01 -7.83 13.64
N LEU A 93 18.97 -7.04 14.71
CA LEU A 93 20.12 -6.83 15.59
C LEU A 93 20.61 -8.15 16.19
N VAL A 94 19.71 -8.96 16.75
CA VAL A 94 20.07 -10.30 17.28
C VAL A 94 20.72 -11.19 16.21
N LYS A 95 20.27 -11.10 14.95
CA LYS A 95 20.87 -11.85 13.84
C LYS A 95 22.24 -11.31 13.44
N ALA A 96 22.44 -9.99 13.50
CA ALA A 96 23.71 -9.34 13.22
C ALA A 96 24.76 -9.76 14.26
N ASP A 97 24.39 -9.73 15.55
CA ASP A 97 25.24 -10.16 16.66
C ASP A 97 25.60 -11.65 16.54
N PHE A 98 24.60 -12.50 16.31
CA PHE A 98 24.82 -13.94 16.12
C PHE A 98 25.76 -14.24 14.94
N ALA A 99 25.57 -13.57 13.80
CA ALA A 99 26.44 -13.74 12.64
C ALA A 99 27.87 -13.27 12.91
N ALA A 100 28.04 -12.17 13.66
CA ALA A 100 29.34 -11.64 14.05
C ALA A 100 30.08 -12.60 14.99
N GLU A 101 29.40 -13.16 16.00
CA GLU A 101 29.98 -14.14 16.94
C GLU A 101 30.46 -15.41 16.24
N HIS A 102 29.78 -15.85 15.18
CA HIS A 102 30.13 -17.06 14.43
C HIS A 102 31.12 -16.79 13.27
N GLY A 103 31.63 -15.56 13.15
CA GLY A 103 32.59 -15.17 12.10
C GLY A 103 31.98 -15.08 10.70
N ASP A 104 30.66 -15.09 10.55
CA ASP A 104 29.98 -14.83 9.28
C ASP A 104 29.85 -13.33 9.04
N ILE A 105 30.96 -12.75 8.58
CA ILE A 105 31.04 -11.32 8.25
C ILE A 105 30.02 -10.92 7.18
N LYS A 106 29.71 -11.81 6.23
CA LYS A 106 28.74 -11.53 5.16
C LYS A 106 27.31 -11.47 5.72
N GLY A 107 26.97 -12.42 6.59
CA GLY A 107 25.69 -12.43 7.30
C GLY A 107 25.50 -11.19 8.19
N SER A 108 26.56 -10.79 8.89
CA SER A 108 26.57 -9.59 9.74
C SER A 108 26.36 -8.31 8.91
N VAL A 109 27.13 -8.11 7.83
CA VAL A 109 26.97 -6.95 6.93
C VAL A 109 25.59 -6.92 6.26
N ALA A 110 25.06 -8.08 5.87
CA ALA A 110 23.71 -8.16 5.29
C ALA A 110 22.62 -7.75 6.30
N ALA A 111 22.75 -8.16 7.57
CA ALA A 111 21.84 -7.77 8.63
C ALA A 111 21.91 -6.26 8.91
N GLU A 112 23.11 -5.68 8.97
CA GLU A 112 23.33 -4.24 9.14
C GLU A 112 22.74 -3.39 8.01
N ASN A 113 22.87 -3.85 6.76
CA ASN A 113 22.22 -3.20 5.61
C ASN A 113 20.69 -3.24 5.72
N ALA A 114 20.13 -4.36 6.18
CA ALA A 114 18.70 -4.49 6.42
C ALA A 114 18.21 -3.59 7.57
N ILE A 115 19.02 -3.41 8.62
CA ILE A 115 18.76 -2.46 9.71
C ILE A 115 18.73 -1.02 9.17
N THR A 116 19.72 -0.65 8.36
CA THR A 116 19.80 0.68 7.74
C THR A 116 18.59 0.97 6.85
N ALA A 117 18.13 -0.01 6.07
CA ALA A 117 16.92 0.09 5.26
C ALA A 117 15.66 0.29 6.14
N ASN A 118 15.56 -0.45 7.26
CA ASN A 118 14.47 -0.27 8.22
C ASN A 118 14.47 1.13 8.85
N LEU A 119 15.63 1.63 9.28
CA LEU A 119 15.80 2.99 9.81
C LEU A 119 15.40 4.05 8.78
N THR A 120 15.79 3.87 7.52
CA THR A 120 15.41 4.75 6.42
C THR A 120 13.89 4.78 6.22
N LEU A 121 13.23 3.62 6.29
CA LEU A 121 11.77 3.53 6.15
C LEU A 121 11.05 4.21 7.32
N VAL A 122 11.49 3.96 8.56
CA VAL A 122 10.96 4.61 9.77
C VAL A 122 11.12 6.13 9.67
N ALA A 123 12.29 6.61 9.28
CA ALA A 123 12.54 8.05 9.16
C ALA A 123 11.78 8.71 7.99
N LYS A 124 11.43 7.96 6.93
CA LYS A 124 10.47 8.42 5.90
C LYS A 124 9.05 8.50 6.44
N LEU A 125 8.59 7.50 7.17
CA LEU A 125 7.25 7.49 7.79
C LEU A 125 7.09 8.62 8.81
N LEU A 126 8.14 8.93 9.57
CA LEU A 126 8.18 10.05 10.51
C LEU A 126 8.37 11.42 9.84
N GLY A 127 8.54 11.47 8.50
CA GLY A 127 8.79 12.71 7.77
C GLY A 127 10.18 13.32 7.98
N GLN A 128 11.08 12.65 8.70
CA GLN A 128 12.43 13.14 9.01
C GLN A 128 13.39 13.11 7.82
N LEU A 129 13.17 12.19 6.88
CA LEU A 129 13.95 12.05 5.63
C LEU A 129 13.26 12.64 4.40
N VAL A 130 12.09 13.25 4.57
CA VAL A 130 11.48 13.99 3.47
C VAL A 130 12.37 15.21 3.27
N GLN A 131 13.19 15.18 2.22
CA GLN A 131 13.60 16.42 1.57
C GLN A 131 12.31 17.18 1.35
N VAL A 132 12.09 18.21 2.17
CA VAL A 132 11.03 19.17 1.95
C VAL A 132 11.43 19.83 0.64
N HIS A 133 11.00 19.23 -0.47
CA HIS A 133 10.82 19.99 -1.69
C HIS A 133 9.73 20.99 -1.30
N ASP A 134 10.16 22.16 -0.82
CA ASP A 134 9.30 23.34 -0.75
C ASP A 134 8.90 23.61 -2.19
N VAL A 135 7.89 22.90 -2.68
CA VAL A 135 7.20 23.23 -3.92
C VAL A 135 6.40 24.46 -3.57
N ARG A 136 7.13 25.57 -3.47
CA ARG A 136 6.59 26.90 -3.25
C ARG A 136 5.82 27.22 -4.52
N HIS A 137 4.53 26.90 -4.53
CA HIS A 137 3.61 27.34 -5.57
C HIS A 137 3.54 28.87 -5.50
N THR A 138 4.55 29.52 -6.05
CA THR A 138 4.62 30.97 -6.14
C THR A 138 3.61 31.32 -7.20
N ASN A 139 2.42 31.76 -6.78
CA ASN A 139 1.37 32.22 -7.66
C ASN A 139 1.90 33.47 -8.38
N LEU A 140 2.65 33.24 -9.46
CA LEU A 140 3.40 34.25 -10.22
C LEU A 140 2.47 35.34 -10.77
N LEU A 141 1.21 35.00 -11.02
CA LEU A 141 0.17 35.94 -11.48
C LEU A 141 -0.20 36.97 -10.41
N VAL A 142 -0.01 36.65 -9.13
CA VAL A 142 -0.29 37.54 -7.98
C VAL A 142 1.00 38.20 -7.45
N SER A 143 2.16 37.79 -7.97
CA SER A 143 3.44 38.37 -7.56
C SER A 143 3.47 39.88 -7.88
N PRO A 144 3.79 40.74 -6.90
CA PRO A 144 3.91 42.19 -7.12
C PRO A 144 4.90 42.54 -8.24
N ASP A 145 5.95 41.73 -8.41
CA ASP A 145 6.98 41.97 -9.44
C ASP A 145 6.48 41.65 -10.85
N TYR A 146 5.60 40.66 -10.98
CA TYR A 146 4.95 40.34 -12.26
C TYR A 146 3.92 41.42 -12.66
N LEU A 147 3.18 41.96 -11.68
CA LEU A 147 2.27 43.08 -11.91
C LEU A 147 3.02 44.35 -12.35
N LYS A 148 4.18 44.65 -11.73
CA LYS A 148 5.06 45.73 -12.17
C LYS A 148 5.49 45.52 -13.61
N LEU A 149 6.07 44.35 -13.94
CA LEU A 149 6.50 44.01 -15.30
C LEU A 149 5.39 44.25 -16.34
N ARG A 150 4.17 43.75 -16.06
CA ARG A 150 3.01 43.90 -16.95
C ARG A 150 2.64 45.36 -17.14
N SER A 151 2.63 46.16 -16.07
CA SER A 151 2.32 47.59 -16.14
C SER A 151 3.34 48.37 -16.99
N THR A 152 4.63 48.08 -16.84
CA THR A 152 5.72 48.73 -17.61
C THR A 152 5.63 48.36 -19.08
N LEU A 153 5.32 47.09 -19.40
CA LEU A 153 5.18 46.61 -20.77
C LEU A 153 3.99 47.27 -21.49
N ILE A 154 2.85 47.39 -20.81
CA ILE A 154 1.65 48.05 -21.36
C ILE A 154 1.92 49.55 -21.56
N ALA A 155 2.60 50.21 -20.62
CA ALA A 155 2.96 51.62 -20.74
C ALA A 155 3.91 51.87 -21.94
N ALA A 156 4.90 51.00 -22.14
CA ALA A 156 5.86 51.09 -23.25
C ALA A 156 5.21 50.83 -24.62
N LEU A 157 4.18 49.98 -24.69
CA LEU A 157 3.49 49.63 -25.93
C LEU A 157 2.36 50.60 -26.31
N LYS A 158 1.95 51.50 -25.40
CA LYS A 158 0.88 52.49 -25.61
C LYS A 158 1.05 53.37 -26.87
N PRO A 159 2.27 53.82 -27.24
CA PRO A 159 2.48 54.62 -28.45
C PRO A 159 2.43 53.81 -29.76
N PHE A 160 2.54 52.48 -29.71
CA PHE A 160 2.66 51.60 -30.87
C PHE A 160 1.53 50.55 -30.91
N PRO A 161 0.33 50.92 -31.41
CA PRO A 161 -0.86 50.07 -31.36
C PRO A 161 -0.75 48.79 -32.22
N GLU A 162 0.11 48.78 -33.24
CA GLU A 162 0.39 47.59 -34.05
C GLU A 162 1.26 46.58 -33.28
N ALA A 163 2.30 47.06 -32.59
CA ALA A 163 3.16 46.22 -31.76
C ALA A 163 2.38 45.63 -30.57
N ALA A 164 1.49 46.41 -29.95
CA ALA A 164 0.63 45.93 -28.87
C ALA A 164 -0.28 44.76 -29.32
N ARG A 165 -0.85 44.84 -30.53
CA ARG A 165 -1.67 43.76 -31.11
C ARG A 165 -0.85 42.52 -31.43
N ALA A 166 0.35 42.68 -31.97
CA ALA A 166 1.27 41.57 -32.26
C ALA A 166 1.70 40.82 -30.98
N VAL A 167 2.03 41.56 -29.92
CA VAL A 167 2.40 40.98 -28.62
C VAL A 167 1.21 40.28 -27.96
N GLY A 168 0.02 40.87 -28.00
CA GLY A 168 -1.20 40.24 -27.50
C GLY A 168 -1.52 38.92 -28.21
N ALA A 169 -1.38 38.89 -29.54
CA ALA A 169 -1.57 37.67 -30.33
C ALA A 169 -0.49 36.60 -30.07
N ALA A 170 0.72 36.99 -29.66
CA ALA A 170 1.77 36.05 -29.26
C ALA A 170 1.51 35.46 -27.87
N LEU A 171 1.12 36.29 -26.90
CA LEU A 171 0.77 35.85 -25.55
C LEU A 171 -0.46 34.92 -25.57
N HIS A 172 -1.48 35.24 -26.35
CA HIS A 172 -2.67 34.40 -26.47
C HIS A 172 -2.38 33.02 -27.07
N ARG A 173 -1.43 32.95 -28.02
CA ARG A 173 -0.94 31.67 -28.56
C ARG A 173 -0.22 30.86 -27.50
N LEU A 174 0.69 31.48 -26.73
CA LEU A 174 1.38 30.82 -25.62
C LEU A 174 0.42 30.31 -24.54
N GLU A 175 -0.62 31.09 -24.19
CA GLU A 175 -1.66 30.67 -23.25
C GLU A 175 -2.46 29.47 -23.79
N SER A 176 -2.78 29.48 -25.08
CA SER A 176 -3.50 28.39 -25.74
C SER A 176 -2.66 27.10 -25.79
N ASP A 177 -1.38 27.22 -26.17
CA ASP A 177 -0.44 26.09 -26.21
C ASP A 177 -0.24 25.49 -24.82
N ALA A 178 -0.03 26.34 -23.80
CA ALA A 178 0.10 25.89 -22.41
C ALA A 178 -1.18 25.21 -21.88
N ALA A 179 -2.36 25.70 -22.25
CA ALA A 179 -3.63 25.06 -21.91
C ALA A 179 -3.77 23.68 -22.56
N THR A 180 -3.32 23.54 -23.82
CA THR A 180 -3.30 22.23 -24.50
C THR A 180 -2.30 21.26 -23.86
N ASP A 181 -1.14 21.73 -23.40
CA ASP A 181 -0.15 20.89 -22.71
C ASP A 181 -0.64 20.42 -21.34
N ILE A 182 -1.30 21.28 -20.57
CA ILE A 182 -1.88 20.91 -19.26
C ILE A 182 -3.00 19.89 -19.44
N THR A 183 -3.88 20.08 -20.43
CA THR A 183 -4.97 19.13 -20.72
C THR A 183 -4.43 17.79 -21.25
N ALA A 184 -3.38 17.80 -22.08
CA ALA A 184 -2.71 16.60 -22.56
C ALA A 184 -1.95 15.86 -21.44
N ALA A 185 -1.30 16.58 -20.52
CA ALA A 185 -0.65 16.01 -19.35
C ALA A 185 -1.68 15.41 -18.37
N ALA A 186 -2.82 16.08 -18.17
CA ALA A 186 -3.93 15.57 -17.37
C ALA A 186 -4.55 14.29 -17.98
N GLY A 187 -4.62 14.19 -19.30
CA GLY A 187 -5.14 13.01 -20.02
C GLY A 187 -4.21 11.79 -20.03
N LYS A 188 -2.90 11.95 -19.77
CA LYS A 188 -1.92 10.85 -19.70
C LYS A 188 -1.81 10.21 -18.32
N GLY A 189 -2.38 10.82 -17.29
CA GLY A 189 -2.57 10.15 -16.00
C GLY A 189 -3.69 9.13 -16.11
N ARG A 190 -3.37 7.83 -15.96
CA ARG A 190 -4.32 6.71 -15.83
C ARG A 190 -5.65 7.17 -15.25
N ALA A 191 -6.75 6.88 -15.96
CA ALA A 191 -8.15 6.97 -15.52
C ALA A 191 -8.27 7.34 -14.03
N ARG A 192 -8.25 8.65 -13.75
CA ARG A 192 -8.35 9.16 -12.40
C ARG A 192 -9.78 8.84 -11.96
N ALA A 193 -9.91 7.94 -10.98
CA ALA A 193 -11.14 7.77 -10.23
C ALA A 193 -11.66 9.16 -9.86
N GLU A 194 -12.97 9.35 -10.01
CA GLU A 194 -13.68 10.61 -9.85
C GLU A 194 -13.10 11.46 -8.71
N PRO A 195 -12.95 12.78 -8.89
CA PRO A 195 -12.47 13.63 -7.80
C PRO A 195 -13.41 13.45 -6.62
N VAL A 196 -12.87 12.93 -5.51
CA VAL A 196 -13.56 12.83 -4.22
C VAL A 196 -14.03 14.22 -3.86
N LEU A 197 -15.32 14.48 -4.06
CA LEU A 197 -16.02 15.65 -3.55
C LEU A 197 -15.96 15.54 -2.04
N ILE A 198 -15.13 16.37 -1.41
CA ILE A 198 -15.22 16.60 0.02
C ILE A 198 -16.47 17.46 0.20
N ASP A 199 -17.61 16.81 0.39
CA ASP A 199 -18.82 17.47 0.87
C ASP A 199 -18.54 17.99 2.28
N HIS A 200 -18.31 19.28 2.37
CA HIS A 200 -18.45 20.02 3.61
C HIS A 200 -19.94 19.99 3.97
N GLN A 201 -20.36 19.03 4.81
CA GLN A 201 -21.62 19.19 5.51
C GLN A 201 -21.46 20.43 6.40
N SER A 202 -22.11 21.53 6.00
CA SER A 202 -22.24 22.70 6.83
C SER A 202 -22.94 22.28 8.12
N ALA A 203 -22.19 22.27 9.21
CA ALA A 203 -22.76 22.12 10.54
C ALA A 203 -23.87 23.15 10.72
N ALA A 204 -24.99 22.70 11.27
CA ALA A 204 -26.23 23.42 11.51
C ALA A 204 -26.01 24.85 12.06
N PRO A 205 -26.92 25.80 11.77
CA PRO A 205 -26.77 27.18 12.21
C PRO A 205 -26.71 27.22 13.74
N VAL A 206 -25.65 27.84 14.25
CA VAL A 206 -25.47 28.15 15.67
C VAL A 206 -26.64 29.02 16.09
N THR A 207 -27.56 28.47 16.88
CA THR A 207 -28.65 29.22 17.52
C THR A 207 -28.04 30.27 18.44
N VAL A 208 -28.22 31.54 18.09
CA VAL A 208 -27.85 32.68 18.93
C VAL A 208 -28.77 32.69 20.15
N LEU A 209 -28.17 32.51 21.33
CA LEU A 209 -28.86 32.62 22.62
C LEU A 209 -29.27 34.10 22.84
N PRO A 210 -30.51 34.41 23.28
CA PRO A 210 -30.92 35.78 23.52
C PRO A 210 -30.21 36.37 24.77
N PRO A 211 -29.95 37.69 24.81
CA PRO A 211 -29.27 38.33 25.93
C PRO A 211 -30.17 38.40 27.16
N PRO A 212 -29.59 38.41 28.39
CA PRO A 212 -30.36 38.45 29.63
C PRO A 212 -31.05 39.81 29.84
N PRO A 213 -32.21 39.83 30.51
CA PRO A 213 -32.88 41.08 30.87
C PRO A 213 -32.13 41.84 31.96
N CYS A 214 -32.27 43.16 31.93
CA CYS A 214 -31.61 44.17 32.76
C CYS A 214 -31.71 43.95 34.26
#